data_AF-A0A962F767-F1
#
_entry.id   AF-A0A962F767-F1
#
_cell.length_a   1.000
_cell.length_b   1.000
_cell.length_c   1.000
_cell.angle_alpha   90.00
_cell.angle_beta   90.00
_cell.angle_gamma   90.00
#
_symmetry.space_group_name_H-M   'P 1'
#
loop_
_entity.id
_entity.type
_entity.pdbx_description
1 polymer ?
#
loop_
_entity_poly.entity_id
_entity_poly.type
_entity_poly.pdbx_seq_one_letter_code
_entity_poly.pdbx_strand_id
1 'polypeptide(L)'
;MLAYGKPPYLECSSRGDKRFSAFAARIRARGNASIETLYQSAKIFADGATGLGWREAKGRRAVNAKECAALYATLWDEYMAENPDLMPVLLAASGVSDMFGQAGHCCQATELWRIAEAARGRAGVVPATAPPQQYDLEI
;
A
#
# COMPACT_ATOMS: atom_id res chain seq x y z
N MET A 1 14.99 4.68 8.33
CA MET A 1 14.79 3.53 7.43
C MET A 1 13.96 2.48 8.13
N LEU A 2 12.86 2.06 7.52
CA LEU A 2 12.14 0.84 7.87
C LEU A 2 12.39 -0.22 6.80
N ALA A 3 12.51 -1.47 7.21
CA ALA A 3 12.70 -2.59 6.30
C ALA A 3 11.98 -3.84 6.81
N TYR A 4 11.51 -4.67 5.89
CA TYR A 4 10.79 -5.91 6.16
C TYR A 4 11.33 -7.03 5.26
N GLY A 5 11.31 -8.27 5.75
CA GLY A 5 11.88 -9.43 5.05
C GLY A 5 13.40 -9.54 5.20
N LYS A 6 14.09 -9.99 4.15
CA LYS A 6 15.55 -10.19 4.12
C LYS A 6 16.20 -9.44 2.97
N PRO A 7 17.46 -8.99 3.11
CA PRO A 7 18.19 -8.37 2.01
C PRO A 7 18.45 -9.38 0.86
N PRO A 8 18.63 -8.91 -0.39
CA PRO A 8 18.56 -7.51 -0.82
C PRO A 8 17.13 -6.97 -0.80
N TYR A 9 16.97 -5.74 -0.31
CA TYR A 9 15.67 -5.08 -0.21
C TYR A 9 15.33 -4.37 -1.52
N LEU A 10 14.06 -4.47 -1.92
CA LEU A 10 13.47 -3.53 -2.87
C LEU A 10 13.26 -2.19 -2.15
N GLU A 11 14.13 -1.23 -2.46
CA GLU A 11 14.00 0.13 -1.93
C GLU A 11 12.84 0.85 -2.63
N CYS A 12 11.80 1.17 -1.86
CA CYS A 12 10.54 1.73 -2.35
C CYS A 12 10.40 3.24 -2.13
N SER A 13 11.40 3.91 -1.55
CA SER A 13 11.40 5.37 -1.50
C SER A 13 11.64 6.02 -2.86
N SER A 14 11.55 7.36 -2.89
CA SER A 14 11.88 8.16 -4.08
C SER A 14 13.34 8.05 -4.55
N ARG A 15 14.21 7.39 -3.75
CA ARG A 15 15.61 7.10 -4.09
C ARG A 15 15.81 5.70 -4.69
N GLY A 16 14.81 4.83 -4.64
CA GLY A 16 14.84 3.48 -5.22
C GLY A 16 13.89 3.33 -6.42
N ASP A 17 13.11 2.25 -6.45
CA ASP A 17 12.11 2.03 -7.49
C ASP A 17 10.90 2.94 -7.27
N LYS A 18 10.84 3.99 -8.09
CA LYS A 18 9.80 5.04 -8.01
C LYS A 18 8.38 4.49 -8.19
N ARG A 19 8.20 3.34 -8.85
CA ARG A 19 6.86 2.72 -9.00
C ARG A 19 6.26 2.32 -7.65
N PHE A 20 7.09 2.15 -6.64
CA PHE A 20 6.72 1.83 -5.27
C PHE A 20 6.84 3.02 -4.32
N SER A 21 7.07 4.22 -4.85
CA SER A 21 7.13 5.44 -4.04
C SER A 21 5.79 6.16 -4.01
N ALA A 22 5.30 6.51 -2.81
CA ALA A 22 4.06 7.26 -2.63
C ALA A 22 4.06 8.62 -3.35
N PHE A 23 5.22 9.20 -3.63
CA PHE A 23 5.37 10.44 -4.39
C PHE A 23 5.08 10.26 -5.89
N ALA A 24 5.25 9.05 -6.43
CA ALA A 24 5.10 8.74 -7.85
C ALA A 24 3.95 7.77 -8.16
N ALA A 25 3.52 6.96 -7.19
CA ALA A 25 2.38 6.06 -7.28
C ALA A 25 1.08 6.87 -7.42
N ARG A 26 0.52 6.91 -8.63
CA ARG A 26 -0.70 7.65 -8.98
C ARG A 26 -1.89 6.71 -9.19
N ILE A 27 -3.03 7.09 -8.64
CA ILE A 27 -4.28 6.31 -8.71
C ILE A 27 -5.23 7.01 -9.69
N ARG A 28 -5.52 6.35 -10.82
CA ARG A 28 -6.37 6.88 -11.89
C ARG A 28 -7.78 7.14 -11.40
N ALA A 29 -8.35 6.23 -10.60
CA ALA A 29 -9.68 6.39 -10.03
C ALA A 29 -9.81 7.59 -9.08
N ARG A 30 -8.68 8.12 -8.57
CA ARG A 30 -8.62 9.30 -7.70
C ARG A 30 -8.11 10.55 -8.41
N GLY A 31 -8.53 10.73 -9.67
CA GLY A 31 -8.14 11.89 -10.47
C GLY A 31 -6.66 11.90 -10.83
N ASN A 32 -6.04 10.72 -10.92
CA ASN A 32 -4.61 10.54 -11.21
C ASN A 32 -3.69 11.24 -10.18
N ALA A 33 -4.15 11.50 -8.95
CA ALA A 33 -3.33 12.06 -7.88
C ALA A 33 -2.39 10.99 -7.28
N SER A 34 -1.25 11.41 -6.74
CA SER A 34 -0.33 10.49 -6.06
C SER A 34 -0.84 10.11 -4.67
N ILE A 35 -0.43 8.94 -4.17
CA ILE A 35 -0.74 8.48 -2.81
C ILE A 35 -0.34 9.54 -1.78
N GLU A 36 0.85 10.13 -1.92
CA GLU A 36 1.33 11.18 -1.01
C GLU A 36 0.41 12.41 -1.03
N THR A 37 0.00 12.89 -2.22
CA THR A 37 -0.91 14.03 -2.33
C THR A 37 -2.24 13.73 -1.65
N LEU A 38 -2.82 12.57 -1.93
CA LEU A 38 -4.10 12.15 -1.36
C LEU A 38 -4.01 12.04 0.17
N TYR A 39 -2.96 11.39 0.68
CA TYR A 39 -2.71 11.24 2.12
C TYR A 39 -2.52 12.58 2.84
N GLN A 40 -1.72 13.49 2.29
CA GLN A 40 -1.48 14.81 2.90
C GLN A 40 -2.76 15.66 2.89
N SER A 41 -3.51 15.63 1.78
CA SER A 41 -4.76 16.40 1.65
C SER A 41 -5.86 15.94 2.61
N ALA A 42 -5.85 14.67 3.02
CA ALA A 42 -6.85 14.11 3.93
C ALA A 42 -6.62 14.47 5.41
N LYS A 43 -5.49 15.09 5.74
CA LYS A 43 -5.20 15.51 7.12
C LYS A 43 -6.15 16.64 7.52
N ILE A 44 -6.69 16.51 8.73
CA ILE A 44 -7.49 17.53 9.40
C ILE A 44 -6.66 18.02 10.58
N PHE A 45 -6.54 19.33 10.73
CA PHE A 45 -5.81 19.97 11.82
C PHE A 45 -6.76 20.48 12.90
N ALA A 46 -6.22 20.88 14.05
CA ALA A 46 -7.03 21.28 15.22
C ALA A 46 -7.95 22.49 14.96
N ASP A 47 -7.60 23.35 14.00
CA ASP A 47 -8.39 24.48 13.50
C ASP A 47 -9.44 24.09 12.44
N GLY A 48 -9.58 22.79 12.14
CA GLY A 48 -10.44 22.27 11.10
C GLY A 48 -9.86 22.38 9.68
N ALA A 49 -8.67 22.94 9.50
CA ALA A 49 -8.07 23.07 8.17
C ALA A 49 -7.78 21.68 7.56
N THR A 50 -7.99 21.56 6.24
CA THR A 50 -7.75 20.34 5.46
C THR A 50 -7.38 20.69 4.02
N GLY A 51 -6.97 19.69 3.21
CA GLY A 51 -6.57 19.91 1.81
C GLY A 51 -5.24 20.62 1.64
N LEU A 52 -4.46 20.75 2.71
CA LEU A 52 -3.21 21.52 2.72
C LEU A 52 -2.06 20.78 2.02
N GLY A 53 -1.22 21.52 1.32
CA GLY A 53 0.04 21.00 0.79
C GLY A 53 1.06 20.71 1.90
N TRP A 54 2.10 19.95 1.58
CA TRP A 54 3.13 19.56 2.57
C TRP A 54 3.83 20.77 3.24
N ARG A 55 3.98 21.90 2.53
CA ARG A 55 4.58 23.13 3.08
C ARG A 55 3.70 23.76 4.16
N GLU A 56 2.39 23.79 3.92
CA GLU A 56 1.39 24.38 4.81
C GLU A 56 1.08 23.47 6.00
N ALA A 57 1.19 22.16 5.80
CA ALA A 57 1.06 21.14 6.82
C ALA A 57 2.33 20.98 7.70
N LYS A 58 3.46 21.58 7.32
CA LYS A 58 4.75 21.37 7.98
C LYS A 58 4.68 21.82 9.45
N GLY A 59 5.10 20.94 10.36
CA GLY A 59 5.11 21.20 11.80
C GLY A 59 3.74 21.11 12.48
N ARG A 60 2.67 20.85 11.73
CA ARG A 60 1.31 20.69 12.28
C ARG A 60 1.00 19.22 12.53
N ARG A 61 0.24 18.94 13.61
CA ARG A 61 -0.24 17.59 13.93
C ARG A 61 -1.68 17.43 13.47
N ALA A 62 -1.93 16.41 12.66
CA ALA A 62 -3.29 16.04 12.27
C ALA A 62 -4.04 15.41 13.45
N VAL A 63 -5.31 15.75 13.62
CA VAL A 63 -6.18 15.20 14.67
C VAL A 63 -6.82 13.87 14.25
N ASN A 64 -6.93 13.63 12.93
CA ASN A 64 -7.50 12.42 12.33
C ASN A 64 -6.41 11.42 11.88
N ALA A 65 -5.37 11.24 12.70
CA ALA A 65 -4.22 10.43 12.32
C ALA A 65 -4.57 8.95 12.04
N LYS A 66 -5.57 8.41 12.75
CA LYS A 66 -6.02 7.02 12.58
C LYS A 66 -6.74 6.83 11.25
N GLU A 67 -7.60 7.78 10.88
CA GLU A 67 -8.31 7.81 9.61
C GLU A 67 -7.33 7.97 8.44
N CYS A 68 -6.33 8.85 8.61
CA CYS A 68 -5.27 9.02 7.61
C CYS A 68 -4.47 7.73 7.40
N ALA A 69 -4.19 6.96 8.47
CA ALA A 69 -3.49 5.69 8.35
C ALA A 69 -4.34 4.62 7.63
N ALA A 70 -5.63 4.51 7.94
CA ALA A 70 -6.54 3.62 7.23
C ALA A 70 -6.68 4.00 5.75
N LEU A 71 -6.76 5.30 5.45
CA LEU A 71 -6.74 5.80 4.08
C LEU A 71 -5.44 5.43 3.39
N TYR A 72 -4.28 5.62 4.03
CA TYR A 72 -2.98 5.31 3.42
C TYR A 72 -2.87 3.83 3.00
N ALA A 73 -3.34 2.91 3.83
CA ALA A 73 -3.41 1.49 3.49
C ALA A 73 -4.34 1.23 2.29
N THR A 74 -5.53 1.84 2.29
CA THR A 74 -6.51 1.73 1.20
C THR A 74 -5.94 2.24 -0.13
N LEU A 75 -5.23 3.36 -0.10
CA LEU A 75 -4.59 3.95 -1.30
C LEU A 75 -3.55 2.99 -1.91
N TRP A 76 -2.78 2.29 -1.07
CA TRP A 76 -1.85 1.27 -1.56
C TRP A 76 -2.55 0.06 -2.16
N ASP A 77 -3.65 -0.41 -1.55
CA ASP A 77 -4.45 -1.51 -2.09
C ASP A 77 -5.03 -1.15 -3.46
N GLU A 78 -5.62 0.05 -3.59
CA GLU A 78 -6.16 0.56 -4.86
C GLU A 78 -5.07 0.73 -5.93
N TYR A 79 -3.93 1.31 -5.56
CA TYR A 79 -2.82 1.48 -6.48
C TYR A 79 -2.30 0.15 -7.01
N MET A 80 -2.14 -0.85 -6.14
CA MET A 80 -1.69 -2.18 -6.55
C MET A 80 -2.75 -2.92 -7.38
N ALA A 81 -4.04 -2.68 -7.12
CA ALA A 81 -5.12 -3.20 -7.96
C ALA A 81 -5.12 -2.58 -9.38
N GLU A 82 -4.79 -1.28 -9.50
CA GLU A 82 -4.68 -0.59 -10.79
C GLU A 82 -3.41 -0.94 -11.58
N ASN A 83 -2.39 -1.52 -10.94
CA ASN A 83 -1.09 -1.83 -11.53
C ASN A 83 -0.68 -3.29 -11.19
N PRO A 84 -1.45 -4.29 -11.68
CA PRO A 84 -1.24 -5.70 -11.33
C PRO A 84 0.14 -6.23 -11.80
N ASP A 85 0.75 -5.59 -12.79
CA ASP A 85 2.11 -5.86 -13.31
C ASP A 85 3.22 -5.57 -12.28
N LEU A 86 2.94 -4.78 -11.24
CA LEU A 86 3.88 -4.53 -10.15
C LEU A 86 3.91 -5.67 -9.12
N MET A 87 2.85 -6.49 -9.05
CA MET A 87 2.77 -7.57 -8.06
C MET A 87 3.89 -8.62 -8.24
N PRO A 88 4.21 -9.12 -9.44
CA PRO A 88 5.34 -10.01 -9.63
C PRO A 88 6.68 -9.43 -9.17
N VAL A 89 6.92 -8.12 -9.39
CA VAL A 89 8.13 -7.43 -8.94
C VAL A 89 8.20 -7.41 -7.41
N LEU A 90 7.10 -7.06 -6.76
CA LEU A 90 7.00 -7.02 -5.30
C LEU A 90 7.16 -8.41 -4.68
N LEU A 91 6.55 -9.43 -5.27
CA LEU A 91 6.63 -10.82 -4.79
C LEU A 91 8.01 -11.45 -4.97
N ALA A 92 8.72 -11.10 -6.05
CA ALA A 92 10.08 -11.55 -6.32
C ALA A 92 11.11 -10.96 -5.34
N ALA A 93 10.78 -9.85 -4.65
CA ALA A 93 11.67 -9.25 -3.66
C ALA A 93 11.72 -10.08 -2.36
N SER A 94 12.94 -10.36 -1.89
CA SER A 94 13.20 -11.02 -0.59
C SER A 94 12.82 -10.14 0.61
N GLY A 95 12.70 -8.84 0.38
CA GLY A 95 12.30 -7.84 1.38
C GLY A 95 12.08 -6.48 0.73
N VAL A 96 11.49 -5.56 1.49
CA VAL A 96 11.23 -4.18 1.05
C VAL A 96 11.79 -3.21 2.09
N SER A 97 12.29 -2.06 1.64
CA SER A 97 12.78 -1.00 2.52
C SER A 97 12.33 0.37 2.07
N ASP A 98 12.14 1.27 3.04
CA ASP A 98 11.99 2.70 2.82
C ASP A 98 13.04 3.41 3.66
N MET A 99 14.05 3.99 2.99
CA MET A 99 15.14 4.68 3.68
C MET A 99 14.65 5.86 4.54
N PHE A 100 13.53 6.50 4.19
CA PHE A 100 12.93 7.62 4.94
C PHE A 100 11.91 7.16 5.98
N GLY A 101 11.53 5.88 5.98
CA GLY A 101 10.56 5.31 6.91
C GLY A 101 11.00 5.45 8.38
N GLN A 102 10.02 5.72 9.25
CA GLN A 102 10.18 5.88 10.70
C GLN A 102 9.09 5.10 11.43
N ALA A 103 9.44 4.47 12.55
CA ALA A 103 8.48 3.74 13.38
C ALA A 103 7.39 4.68 13.92
N GLY A 104 6.15 4.21 13.96
CA GLY A 104 4.99 5.00 14.41
C GLY A 104 4.40 5.96 13.36
N HIS A 105 4.93 5.95 12.13
CA HIS A 105 4.41 6.72 11.00
C HIS A 105 3.95 5.80 9.86
N CYS A 106 2.98 6.26 9.06
CA CYS A 106 2.64 5.61 7.79
C CYS A 106 3.88 5.50 6.90
N CYS A 107 4.10 4.33 6.32
CA CYS A 107 5.30 4.00 5.56
C CYS A 107 4.96 3.08 4.39
N GLN A 108 5.47 3.39 3.20
CA GLN A 108 5.21 2.60 1.99
C GLN A 108 5.78 1.17 2.09
N ALA A 109 6.95 0.99 2.73
CA ALA A 109 7.51 -0.35 2.94
C ALA A 109 6.59 -1.23 3.81
N THR A 110 5.89 -0.64 4.78
CA THR A 110 4.95 -1.36 5.65
C THR A 110 3.75 -1.86 4.84
N GLU A 111 3.14 -0.98 4.04
CA GLU A 111 1.95 -1.34 3.26
C GLU A 111 2.28 -2.31 2.12
N LEU A 112 3.40 -2.11 1.42
CA LEU A 112 3.85 -3.02 0.37
C LEU A 112 4.19 -4.39 0.94
N TRP A 113 4.81 -4.47 2.11
CA TRP A 113 5.04 -5.75 2.78
C TRP A 113 3.74 -6.44 3.18
N ARG A 114 2.78 -5.70 3.75
CA ARG A 114 1.43 -6.22 4.08
C ARG A 114 0.75 -6.83 2.85
N ILE A 115 0.78 -6.12 1.72
CA ILE A 115 0.19 -6.57 0.46
C ILE A 115 0.90 -7.83 -0.06
N ALA A 116 2.24 -7.86 -0.02
CA ALA A 116 3.04 -9.02 -0.45
C ALA A 116 2.73 -10.27 0.38
N GLU A 117 2.69 -10.14 1.71
CA GLU A 117 2.39 -11.27 2.60
C GLU A 117 0.95 -11.78 2.43
N ALA A 118 -0.01 -10.86 2.24
CA ALA A 118 -1.39 -11.25 1.94
C ALA A 118 -1.49 -12.04 0.62
N ALA A 119 -0.76 -11.62 -0.42
CA ALA A 119 -0.71 -12.31 -1.70
C ALA A 119 -0.02 -13.69 -1.59
N ARG A 120 1.08 -13.79 -0.84
CA ARG A 120 1.76 -15.06 -0.54
C ARG A 120 0.87 -16.03 0.23
N GLY A 121 0.13 -15.54 1.22
CA GLY A 121 -0.83 -16.34 1.98
C GLY A 121 -1.98 -16.89 1.12
N ARG A 122 -2.48 -16.11 0.16
CA ARG A 122 -3.51 -16.56 -0.80
C ARG A 122 -2.98 -17.62 -1.76
N ALA A 123 -1.74 -17.48 -2.25
CA ALA A 123 -1.11 -18.45 -3.14
C ALA A 123 -0.85 -19.81 -2.46
N GLY A 124 -0.74 -19.84 -1.13
CA GLY A 124 -0.66 -21.08 -0.33
C GLY A 124 -1.98 -21.81 -0.14
N VAL A 125 -3.12 -21.20 -0.50
CA VAL A 125 -4.44 -21.84 -0.46
C VAL A 125 -4.73 -22.44 -1.84
N VAL A 126 -4.56 -23.75 -1.99
CA VAL A 126 -5.12 -24.48 -3.14
C VAL A 126 -6.64 -24.45 -2.98
N PRO A 127 -7.43 -23.93 -3.95
CA PRO A 127 -8.87 -24.04 -3.87
C PRO A 127 -9.22 -25.54 -3.83
N ALA A 128 -9.93 -25.97 -2.78
CA ALA A 128 -10.47 -27.31 -2.71
C ALA A 128 -11.25 -27.56 -4.01
N THR A 129 -10.80 -28.53 -4.81
CA THR A 129 -11.54 -28.96 -5.99
C THR A 129 -12.95 -29.31 -5.54
N ALA A 130 -13.95 -28.67 -6.15
CA ALA A 130 -15.35 -28.97 -5.88
C ALA A 130 -15.56 -30.49 -5.98
N PRO A 131 -16.27 -31.11 -5.02
CA PRO A 131 -16.52 -32.54 -5.11
C PRO A 131 -17.27 -32.86 -6.40
N PRO A 132 -16.98 -34.00 -7.06
CA PRO A 132 -17.68 -34.38 -8.27
C PRO A 132 -19.18 -34.47 -7.97
N GLN A 133 -19.99 -33.75 -8.75
CA GLN A 133 -21.44 -33.90 -8.71
C GLN A 133 -21.77 -35.33 -9.15
N GLN A 134 -22.22 -36.16 -8.21
CA GLN A 134 -22.93 -37.39 -8.55
C GLN A 134 -24.22 -36.98 -9.25
N TYR A 135 -24.33 -37.32 -10.53
CA TYR A 135 -25.60 -37.35 -11.23
C TYR A 135 -26.30 -38.65 -10.84
N ASP A 136 -27.34 -38.55 -10.02
CA ASP A 136 -28.25 -39.66 -9.77
C ASP A 136 -29.01 -39.95 -11.08
N LEU A 137 -28.66 -41.07 -11.71
CA LEU A 137 -29.47 -41.73 -12.73
C LEU A 137 -30.52 -42.56 -11.97
N GLU A 138 -31.71 -42.00 -11.78
CA GLU A 138 -32.88 -42.81 -11.45
C GLU A 138 -33.56 -43.28 -12.74
N ILE A 139 -33.73 -44.61 -12.83
CA ILE A 139 -34.55 -45.35 -13.79
C ILE A 139 -35.95 -45.48 -13.20
#